data_AF-A0A651HNV2-F1
#
_entry.id   AF-A0A651HNV2-F1
#
_cell.length_a   1.000
_cell.length_b   1.000
_cell.length_c   1.000
_cell.angle_alpha   90.00
_cell.angle_beta   90.00
_cell.angle_gamma   90.00
#
_symmetry.space_group_name_H-M   'P 1'
#
loop_
_entity.id
_entity.type
_entity.pdbx_description
1 polymer ?
#
loop_
_entity_poly.entity_id
_entity_poly.type
_entity_poly.pdbx_seq_one_letter_code
_entity_poly.pdbx_strand_id
1 'polypeptide(L)'
;MARHNREGEGTDQRGFRYTISYQPDWLRHVKIGRTLPSGRQSTMILFRNPARHRSRSPGDRIRTRIQSPDQALDLEVVVSDTDGRTRRVQVSCWVPNPDGPGEEEVVLTLEDGLPPPL
;
A
#
# COMPACT_ATOMS: atom_id res chain seq x y z
N MET A 1 1.56 22.65 5.70
CA MET A 1 2.49 21.80 4.92
C MET A 1 2.34 20.36 5.34
N ALA A 2 2.16 19.48 4.35
CA ALA A 2 2.12 18.03 4.55
C ALA A 2 3.44 17.54 5.15
N ARG A 3 3.37 16.51 5.99
CA ARG A 3 4.57 15.90 6.56
C ARG A 3 5.30 15.09 5.50
N HIS A 4 6.63 15.06 5.61
CA HIS A 4 7.46 14.15 4.83
C HIS A 4 6.97 12.71 4.96
N ASN A 5 7.18 11.95 3.89
CA ASN A 5 6.89 10.52 3.90
C ASN A 5 7.70 9.83 5.00
N ARG A 6 7.11 8.75 5.53
CA ARG A 6 7.78 7.78 6.40
C ARG A 6 7.97 6.49 5.64
N GLU A 7 8.88 5.67 6.14
CA GLU A 7 9.10 4.33 5.66
C GLU A 7 8.43 3.32 6.60
N GLY A 8 7.88 2.27 6.00
CA GLY A 8 7.27 1.14 6.66
C GLY A 8 7.61 -0.13 5.90
N GLU A 9 7.39 -1.27 6.54
CA GLU A 9 7.70 -2.56 5.94
C GLU A 9 6.58 -3.56 6.22
N GLY A 10 6.48 -4.55 5.35
CA GLY A 10 5.52 -5.63 5.44
C GLY A 10 6.06 -6.90 4.81
N THR A 11 5.54 -8.04 5.26
CA THR A 11 5.78 -9.33 4.61
C THR A 11 4.43 -9.89 4.20
N ASP A 12 4.34 -10.37 2.98
CA ASP A 12 3.10 -10.93 2.46
C ASP A 12 2.90 -12.41 2.85
N GLN A 13 1.80 -13.01 2.39
CA GLN A 13 1.41 -14.38 2.69
C GLN A 13 2.37 -15.43 2.10
N ARG A 14 3.23 -15.05 1.16
CA ARG A 14 4.24 -15.92 0.54
C ARG A 14 5.64 -15.68 1.10
N GLY A 15 5.79 -14.73 2.02
CA GLY A 15 7.07 -14.42 2.66
C GLY A 15 7.88 -13.32 1.96
N PHE A 16 7.36 -12.68 0.91
CA PHE A 16 8.06 -11.60 0.23
C PHE A 16 8.04 -10.32 1.05
N ARG A 17 9.19 -9.66 1.15
CA ARG A 17 9.32 -8.38 1.87
C ARG A 17 8.94 -7.22 0.96
N TYR A 18 8.27 -6.25 1.56
CA TYR A 18 7.87 -5.00 0.95
C TYR A 18 8.39 -3.83 1.77
N THR A 19 8.87 -2.79 1.10
CA THR A 19 9.09 -1.46 1.67
C THR A 19 7.99 -0.52 1.18
N ILE A 20 7.53 0.36 2.06
CA ILE A 20 6.43 1.29 1.81
C ILE A 20 6.87 2.67 2.25
N SER A 21 7.03 3.59 1.30
CA SER A 21 7.16 5.02 1.56
C SER A 21 5.77 5.65 1.54
N TYR A 22 5.33 6.32 2.61
CA TYR A 22 3.95 6.76 2.75
C TYR A 22 3.77 8.10 3.48
N GLN A 23 2.68 8.81 3.17
CA GLN A 23 2.29 10.02 3.90
C GLN A 23 1.62 9.64 5.24
N PRO A 24 2.20 10.02 6.40
CA PRO A 24 1.79 9.48 7.69
C PRO A 24 0.44 9.96 8.23
N ASP A 25 -0.13 11.03 7.66
CA ASP A 25 -1.43 11.57 8.06
C ASP A 25 -2.57 11.12 7.14
N TRP A 26 -2.28 10.40 6.04
CA TRP A 26 -3.29 9.88 5.13
C TRP A 26 -3.41 8.37 5.25
N LEU A 27 -2.29 7.65 5.05
CA LEU A 27 -2.31 6.19 4.93
C LEU A 27 -2.59 5.55 6.28
N ARG A 28 -3.59 4.67 6.35
CA ARG A 28 -3.88 3.85 7.52
C ARG A 28 -3.28 2.45 7.37
N HIS A 29 -3.54 1.80 6.24
CA HIS A 29 -3.04 0.45 5.93
C HIS A 29 -2.75 0.29 4.44
N VAL A 30 -1.83 -0.63 4.13
CA VAL A 30 -1.74 -1.26 2.82
C VAL A 30 -2.19 -2.71 2.98
N LYS A 31 -3.08 -3.15 2.09
CA LYS A 31 -3.46 -4.55 1.94
C LYS A 31 -2.87 -5.09 0.66
N ILE A 32 -2.57 -6.38 0.66
CA ILE A 32 -2.17 -7.13 -0.53
C ILE A 32 -3.12 -8.30 -0.75
N GLY A 33 -3.65 -8.38 -1.95
CA GLY A 33 -4.49 -9.45 -2.46
C GLY A 33 -3.70 -10.30 -3.45
N ARG A 34 -3.91 -11.62 -3.41
CA ARG A 34 -3.43 -12.56 -4.44
C ARG A 34 -4.57 -13.50 -4.84
N THR A 35 -4.59 -13.87 -6.12
CA THR A 35 -5.46 -14.94 -6.59
C THR A 35 -4.74 -16.28 -6.37
N LEU A 36 -5.31 -17.15 -5.54
CA LEU A 36 -4.79 -18.49 -5.31
C LEU A 36 -5.07 -19.39 -6.52
N PRO A 37 -4.33 -20.51 -6.70
CA PRO A 37 -4.61 -21.48 -7.77
C PRO A 37 -6.04 -22.02 -7.80
N SER A 38 -6.75 -22.00 -6.67
CA SER A 38 -8.17 -22.35 -6.56
C SER A 38 -9.13 -21.29 -7.13
N GLY A 39 -8.63 -20.16 -7.62
CA GLY A 39 -9.41 -18.98 -8.02
C GLY A 39 -9.87 -18.10 -6.85
N ARG A 40 -9.61 -18.51 -5.60
CA ARG A 40 -9.97 -17.71 -4.42
C ARG A 40 -9.01 -16.54 -4.25
N GLN A 41 -9.53 -15.34 -4.06
CA GLN A 41 -8.72 -14.21 -3.62
C GLN A 41 -8.41 -14.32 -2.13
N SER A 42 -7.12 -14.21 -1.78
CA SER A 42 -6.65 -14.06 -0.42
C SER A 42 -6.14 -12.64 -0.22
N THR A 43 -6.68 -11.91 0.75
CA THR A 43 -6.23 -10.56 1.09
C THR A 43 -5.69 -10.54 2.51
N MET A 44 -4.52 -9.93 2.71
CA MET A 44 -3.98 -9.65 4.04
C MET A 44 -3.58 -8.18 4.20
N ILE A 45 -3.41 -7.75 5.44
CA ILE A 45 -2.81 -6.45 5.75
C ILE A 45 -1.30 -6.62 5.59
N LEU A 46 -0.74 -5.97 4.56
CA LEU A 46 0.69 -5.94 4.32
C LEU A 46 1.39 -4.99 5.30
N PHE A 47 0.81 -3.81 5.52
CA PHE A 47 1.37 -2.77 6.37
C PHE A 47 0.29 -2.04 7.16
N ARG A 48 0.61 -1.70 8.42
CA ARG A 48 -0.21 -0.85 9.28
C ARG A 48 0.58 0.37 9.73
N ASN A 49 0.05 1.56 9.44
CA ASN A 49 0.64 2.79 9.95
C ASN A 49 0.60 2.76 11.49
N PRO A 50 1.74 2.92 12.18
CA PRO A 50 1.78 2.92 13.65
C PRO A 50 1.09 4.14 14.28
N ALA A 51 0.77 5.19 13.52
CA ALA A 51 0.03 6.32 14.01
C ALA A 51 -1.39 5.93 14.45
N ARG A 52 -1.81 6.36 15.64
CA ARG A 52 -3.19 6.16 16.13
C ARG A 52 -4.16 7.23 15.62
N HIS A 53 -3.67 8.44 15.40
CA HIS A 53 -4.39 9.60 14.89
C HIS A 53 -3.52 10.32 13.87
N ARG A 54 -4.15 11.06 12.97
CA ARG A 54 -3.43 12.03 12.14
C ARG A 54 -2.82 13.08 13.05
N SER A 55 -1.60 13.52 12.77
CA SER A 55 -1.02 14.67 13.48
C SER A 55 -1.46 15.97 12.82
N ARG A 56 -1.79 15.95 11.53
CA ARG A 56 -2.21 17.09 10.71
C ARG A 56 -3.19 16.64 9.62
N SER A 57 -3.78 17.57 8.88
CA SER A 57 -4.44 17.22 7.62
C SER A 57 -3.43 16.64 6.63
N PRO A 58 -3.81 15.62 5.84
CA PRO A 58 -3.07 15.18 4.67
C PRO A 58 -2.73 16.36 3.75
N GLY A 59 -1.67 16.22 2.97
CA GLY A 59 -1.43 17.15 1.87
C GLY A 59 -2.36 16.91 0.69
N ASP A 60 -2.57 17.95 -0.12
CA ASP A 60 -3.34 17.89 -1.37
C ASP A 60 -2.70 16.97 -2.42
N ARG A 61 -1.44 16.59 -2.22
CA ARG A 61 -0.72 15.60 -3.02
C ARG A 61 -0.12 14.55 -2.11
N ILE A 62 -0.61 13.32 -2.24
CA ILE A 62 -0.17 12.15 -1.49
C ILE A 62 0.65 11.28 -2.43
N ARG A 63 1.79 10.80 -1.95
CA ARG A 63 2.68 9.91 -2.68
C ARG A 63 2.98 8.69 -1.85
N THR A 64 2.70 7.52 -2.40
CA THR A 64 3.01 6.24 -1.77
C THR A 64 3.84 5.40 -2.73
N ARG A 65 5.04 5.01 -2.34
CA ARG A 65 5.89 4.08 -3.12
C ARG A 65 5.90 2.73 -2.44
N ILE A 66 5.74 1.66 -3.20
CA ILE A 66 5.75 0.28 -2.72
C ILE A 66 6.77 -0.49 -3.54
N GLN A 67 7.71 -1.15 -2.88
CA GLN A 67 8.76 -1.92 -3.54
C GLN A 67 8.84 -3.32 -2.94
N SER A 68 9.05 -4.31 -3.80
CA SER A 68 9.44 -5.67 -3.43
C SER A 68 10.46 -6.16 -4.47
N PRO A 69 11.78 -5.96 -4.21
CA PRO A 69 12.83 -6.32 -5.15
C PRO A 69 12.82 -7.81 -5.52
N ASP A 70 12.54 -8.69 -4.55
CA ASP A 70 12.44 -10.14 -4.74
C ASP A 70 11.32 -10.54 -5.73
N GLN A 71 10.38 -9.63 -5.98
CA GLN A 71 9.27 -9.79 -6.91
C GLN A 71 9.36 -8.86 -8.12
N ALA A 72 10.50 -8.20 -8.33
CA ALA A 72 10.70 -7.19 -9.39
C ALA A 72 9.60 -6.10 -9.39
N LEU A 73 9.02 -5.79 -8.23
CA LEU A 73 7.97 -4.80 -8.08
C LEU A 73 8.53 -3.48 -7.54
N ASP A 74 8.33 -2.40 -8.27
CA ASP A 74 8.60 -1.04 -7.82
C ASP A 74 7.58 -0.10 -8.44
N LEU A 75 6.67 0.42 -7.63
CA LEU A 75 5.61 1.31 -8.09
C LEU A 75 5.46 2.52 -7.17
N GLU A 76 5.06 3.63 -7.77
CA GLU A 76 4.69 4.84 -7.05
C GLU A 76 3.27 5.26 -7.45
N VAL A 77 2.41 5.43 -6.45
CA VAL A 77 1.08 5.98 -6.60
C VAL A 77 1.09 7.42 -6.12
N VAL A 78 0.69 8.34 -7.00
CA VAL A 78 0.51 9.74 -6.67
C VAL A 78 -0.96 10.10 -6.82
N VAL A 79 -1.56 10.58 -5.73
CA VAL A 79 -2.93 11.10 -5.70
C VAL A 79 -2.86 12.60 -5.49
N SER A 80 -3.49 13.36 -6.39
CA SER A 80 -3.77 14.78 -6.21
C SER A 80 -5.25 14.94 -5.87
N ASP A 81 -5.52 15.41 -4.66
CA ASP A 81 -6.86 15.51 -4.09
C ASP A 81 -6.93 16.74 -3.16
N THR A 82 -7.31 17.86 -3.75
CA THR A 82 -7.42 19.15 -3.06
C THR A 82 -8.53 19.18 -2.01
N ASP A 83 -9.54 18.32 -2.17
CA ASP A 83 -10.74 18.31 -1.31
C ASP A 83 -10.70 17.19 -0.25
N GLY A 84 -9.62 16.38 -0.22
CA GLY A 84 -9.43 15.29 0.73
C GLY A 84 -10.54 14.22 0.68
N ARG A 85 -11.07 13.94 -0.52
CA ARG A 85 -12.19 13.00 -0.74
C ARG A 85 -11.73 11.56 -0.93
N THR A 86 -10.47 11.33 -1.29
CA THR A 86 -9.92 10.02 -1.62
C THR A 86 -9.75 9.16 -0.37
N ARG A 87 -10.44 8.02 -0.36
CA ARG A 87 -10.43 7.05 0.75
C ARG A 87 -9.63 5.79 0.48
N ARG A 88 -9.58 5.38 -0.79
CA ARG A 88 -8.97 4.13 -1.21
C ARG A 88 -8.41 4.26 -2.62
N VAL A 89 -7.24 3.67 -2.83
CA VAL A 89 -6.69 3.40 -4.16
C VAL A 89 -6.39 1.91 -4.25
N GLN A 90 -6.73 1.29 -5.38
CA GLN A 90 -6.42 -0.10 -5.65
C GLN A 90 -5.65 -0.20 -6.96
N VAL A 91 -4.53 -0.93 -6.94
CA VAL A 91 -3.65 -1.12 -8.09
C VAL A 91 -3.41 -2.62 -8.26
N SER A 92 -3.71 -3.13 -9.45
CA SER A 92 -3.34 -4.49 -9.86
C SER A 92 -1.98 -4.46 -10.55
N CYS A 93 -1.09 -5.38 -10.18
CA CYS A 93 0.24 -5.53 -10.77
C CYS A 93 0.48 -7.00 -11.12
N TRP A 94 1.16 -7.24 -12.23
CA TRP A 94 1.71 -8.55 -12.56
C TRP A 94 3.11 -8.66 -11.98
N VAL A 95 3.40 -9.78 -11.30
CA VAL A 95 4.71 -10.09 -10.72
C VAL A 95 5.14 -11.49 -11.14
N PRO A 96 6.44 -11.81 -11.18
CA PRO A 96 6.91 -13.15 -11.50
C PRO A 96 6.28 -14.19 -10.57
N ASN A 97 5.82 -15.31 -11.14
CA ASN A 97 5.29 -16.43 -10.36
C ASN A 97 6.44 -17.13 -9.62
N PRO A 98 6.42 -17.23 -8.28
CA PRO A 98 7.45 -17.93 -7.53
C PRO A 98 7.42 -19.45 -7.65
N ASP A 99 6.28 -20.04 -8.05
CA ASP A 99 6.12 -21.50 -8.13
C ASP A 99 6.44 -22.06 -9.52
N GLY A 100 6.81 -21.23 -10.49
CA GLY A 100 7.05 -21.69 -11.85
C GLY A 100 7.12 -20.58 -12.89
N PRO A 101 7.08 -20.93 -14.18
CA PRO A 101 7.10 -19.94 -15.25
C PRO A 101 5.84 -19.06 -15.23
N GLY A 102 5.98 -17.83 -15.75
CA GLY A 102 4.89 -16.88 -15.93
C GLY A 102 4.78 -15.83 -14.82
N GLU A 103 3.62 -15.19 -14.77
CA GLU A 103 3.31 -14.11 -13.85
C GLU A 103 2.05 -14.44 -13.05
N GLU A 104 1.92 -13.84 -11.87
CA GLU A 104 0.69 -13.82 -11.08
C GLU A 104 0.26 -12.38 -10.79
N GLU A 105 -1.04 -12.17 -10.57
CA GLU A 105 -1.58 -10.86 -10.21
C GLU A 105 -1.51 -10.65 -8.69
N VAL A 106 -0.94 -9.51 -8.29
CA VAL A 106 -1.05 -8.96 -6.94
C VAL A 106 -1.90 -7.69 -6.96
N VAL A 107 -2.79 -7.55 -6.00
CA VAL A 107 -3.65 -6.38 -5.86
C VAL A 107 -3.26 -5.62 -4.60
N LEU A 108 -2.76 -4.40 -4.75
CA LEU A 108 -2.41 -3.53 -3.64
C LEU A 108 -3.52 -2.54 -3.38
N THR A 109 -4.03 -2.53 -2.14
CA THR A 109 -5.08 -1.59 -1.71
C THR A 109 -4.53 -0.67 -0.65
N LEU A 110 -4.42 0.62 -0.98
CA LEU A 110 -4.02 1.70 -0.08
C LEU A 110 -5.29 2.31 0.50
N GLU A 111 -5.41 2.32 1.83
CA GLU A 111 -6.59 2.85 2.51
C GLU A 111 -6.24 3.98 3.46
N ASP A 112 -7.08 5.02 3.44
CA ASP A 112 -7.08 6.09 4.42
C ASP A 112 -7.78 5.65 5.73
N GLY A 113 -8.10 6.62 6.59
CA GLY A 113 -9.00 6.39 7.72
C GLY A 113 -8.31 6.40 9.07
N LEU A 114 -7.15 7.03 9.18
CA LEU A 114 -6.68 7.52 10.47
C LEU A 114 -7.69 8.54 11.02
N PRO A 115 -8.09 8.45 12.30
CA PRO A 115 -8.91 9.48 12.96
C PRO A 115 -8.25 10.86 12.91
N PRO A 116 -9.04 11.96 12.94
CA PRO A 116 -8.49 13.32 12.98
C PRO A 116 -7.58 13.55 14.19
N PRO A 117 -6.77 14.64 14.17
CA PRO A 117 -5.96 15.04 15.32
C PRO A 117 -6.82 15.19 16.57
N LEU A 118 -6.24 14.83 17.72
CA LEU A 118 -6.80 15.11 19.04
C LEU A 118 -6.72 16.61 19.35
#